data_AF-A0A016UI74-F1
#
_entry.id   AF-A0A016UI74-F1
#
_cell.length_a   1.000
_cell.length_b   1.000
_cell.length_c   1.000
_cell.angle_alpha   90.00
_cell.angle_beta   90.00
_cell.angle_gamma   90.00
#
_symmetry.space_group_name_H-M   'P 1'
#
loop_
_entity.id
_entity.type
_entity.pdbx_description
1 polymer ?
#
loop_
_entity_poly.entity_id
_entity_poly.type
_entity_poly.pdbx_seq_one_letter_code
_entity_poly.pdbx_strand_id
1 'polypeptide(L)'
;MAGFEPGTPAVDGLIQIMCDENEELPVKVESALAIQSFLEDQERAHAVVKPHVRALVLQILDIVSKAQIDDVISVVDELLEQFVEDVIPVAAEVAEHLSNLFLEILTSDTIDDRTPALNSIIPTLGSILDLVEDHREVMVQVEASVLKPINCILTAGHIEFYDDVIILLQSLLQTYVSEPMWAVYNELYKVFKTTDRQSILPFSDIAHVLHMYIVTDNESFLAFPERMNAMIDMCQVTLQVRFMLFHRSNVIWYVYAFLKSTSVHHVELIVGIP
;
A
#
# COMPACT_ATOMS: atom_id res chain seq x y z
N MET A 1 24.28 -28.63 33.55
CA MET A 1 23.88 -27.31 34.11
C MET A 1 23.35 -26.51 32.94
N ALA A 2 22.04 -26.49 32.75
CA ALA A 2 21.42 -25.68 31.71
C ALA A 2 21.45 -24.23 32.20
N GLY A 3 22.11 -23.35 31.46
CA GLY A 3 22.24 -21.94 31.79
C GLY A 3 20.87 -21.29 31.84
N PHE A 4 20.50 -20.82 33.03
CA PHE A 4 19.38 -19.91 33.23
C PHE A 4 19.91 -18.52 32.85
N GLU A 5 19.70 -18.12 31.60
CA GLU A 5 20.12 -16.81 31.08
C GLU A 5 18.86 -15.92 30.90
N PRO A 6 18.90 -14.66 31.35
CA PRO A 6 17.69 -13.88 31.71
C PRO A 6 16.77 -13.45 30.55
N GLY A 7 17.20 -13.55 29.27
CA GLY A 7 16.44 -12.98 28.14
C GLY A 7 15.24 -13.81 27.66
N THR A 8 15.35 -15.14 27.68
CA THR A 8 14.28 -16.05 27.23
C THR A 8 13.00 -15.98 28.09
N PRO A 9 13.08 -16.05 29.44
CA PRO A 9 11.89 -15.92 30.28
C PRO A 9 11.30 -14.51 30.29
N ALA A 10 12.09 -13.48 29.93
CA ALA A 10 11.60 -12.11 29.83
C ALA A 10 10.67 -11.94 28.62
N VAL A 11 11.06 -12.45 27.44
CA VAL A 11 10.23 -12.38 26.23
C VAL A 11 8.91 -13.15 26.40
N ASP A 12 8.94 -14.36 26.98
CA ASP A 12 7.71 -15.12 27.29
C ASP A 12 6.76 -14.33 28.22
N GLY A 13 7.32 -13.63 29.22
CA GLY A 13 6.54 -12.77 30.12
C GLY A 13 5.89 -11.59 29.39
N LEU A 14 6.62 -10.95 28.47
CA LEU A 14 6.08 -9.85 27.65
C LEU A 14 4.97 -10.34 26.71
N ILE A 15 5.13 -11.51 26.10
CA ILE A 15 4.10 -12.12 25.26
C ILE A 15 2.81 -12.36 26.08
N GLN A 16 2.94 -12.85 27.31
CA GLN A 16 1.79 -13.06 28.21
C GLN A 16 1.09 -11.75 28.58
N ILE A 17 1.85 -10.71 28.95
CA ILE A 17 1.32 -9.38 29.28
C ILE A 17 0.54 -8.80 28.10
N MET A 18 1.12 -8.89 26.90
CA MET A 18 0.49 -8.35 25.69
C MET A 18 -0.82 -9.07 25.35
N CYS A 19 -0.90 -10.37 25.59
CA CYS A 19 -2.08 -11.19 25.32
C CYS A 19 -3.11 -11.24 26.47
N ASP A 20 -2.84 -10.67 27.65
CA ASP A 20 -3.78 -10.69 28.77
C ASP A 20 -4.92 -9.68 28.56
N GLU A 21 -6.16 -10.14 28.48
CA GLU A 21 -7.35 -9.29 28.32
C GLU A 21 -7.55 -8.29 29.48
N ASN A 22 -7.04 -8.60 30.67
CA ASN A 22 -7.22 -7.79 31.87
C ASN A 22 -6.15 -6.70 32.04
N GLU A 23 -5.09 -6.72 31.23
CA GLU A 23 -4.00 -5.76 31.36
C GLU A 23 -4.35 -4.38 30.78
N GLU A 24 -3.76 -3.34 31.38
CA GLU A 24 -3.97 -1.97 30.95
C GLU A 24 -3.31 -1.71 29.59
N LEU A 25 -4.00 -0.97 28.72
CA LEU A 25 -3.54 -0.66 27.37
C LEU A 25 -2.11 -0.08 27.29
N PRO A 26 -1.70 0.88 28.17
CA PRO A 26 -0.33 1.40 28.17
C PRO A 26 0.72 0.32 28.48
N VAL A 27 0.38 -0.66 29.33
CA VAL A 27 1.29 -1.77 29.68
C VAL A 27 1.48 -2.69 28.48
N LYS A 28 0.41 -2.94 27.73
CA LYS A 28 0.48 -3.72 26.48
C LYS A 28 1.33 -3.04 25.41
N VAL A 29 1.24 -1.72 25.30
CA VAL A 29 2.04 -0.91 24.38
C VAL A 29 3.53 -1.02 24.72
N GLU A 30 3.90 -0.78 25.98
CA GLU A 30 5.28 -0.93 26.44
C GLU A 30 5.79 -2.36 26.26
N SER A 31 4.92 -3.36 26.43
CA SER A 31 5.27 -4.75 26.19
C SER A 31 5.58 -5.03 24.71
N ALA A 32 4.80 -4.47 23.78
CA ALA A 32 5.05 -4.59 22.35
C ALA A 32 6.37 -3.94 21.93
N LEU A 33 6.65 -2.73 22.41
CA LEU A 33 7.90 -2.02 22.14
C LEU A 33 9.11 -2.74 22.74
N ALA A 34 8.95 -3.34 23.93
CA ALA A 34 10.00 -4.16 24.51
C ALA A 34 10.27 -5.42 23.67
N ILE A 35 9.23 -6.09 23.15
CA ILE A 35 9.39 -7.24 22.25
C ILE A 35 10.17 -6.84 20.99
N GLN A 36 9.86 -5.69 20.38
CA GLN A 36 10.61 -5.16 19.24
C GLN A 36 12.10 -4.99 19.57
N SER A 37 12.43 -4.31 20.68
CA SER A 37 13.83 -4.16 21.10
C SER A 37 14.54 -5.50 21.34
N PHE A 38 13.84 -6.51 21.87
CA PHE A 38 14.41 -7.86 22.00
C PHE A 38 14.63 -8.54 20.65
N LEU A 39 13.77 -8.32 19.65
CA LEU A 39 13.94 -8.88 18.30
C LEU A 39 15.14 -8.27 17.58
N GLU A 40 15.37 -6.97 17.75
CA GLU A 40 16.52 -6.25 17.19
C GLU A 40 17.85 -6.69 17.82
N ASP A 41 17.91 -6.79 19.16
CA ASP A 41 19.15 -7.02 19.88
C ASP A 41 19.49 -8.51 20.11
N GLN A 42 18.50 -9.41 20.06
CA GLN A 42 18.65 -10.80 20.50
C GLN A 42 18.04 -11.83 19.53
N GLU A 43 18.89 -12.44 18.70
CA GLU A 43 18.49 -13.51 17.77
C GLU A 43 17.83 -14.72 18.47
N ARG A 44 18.15 -15.00 19.74
CA ARG A 44 17.48 -16.05 20.53
C ARG A 44 16.02 -15.73 20.87
N ALA A 45 15.64 -14.45 20.91
CA ALA A 45 14.24 -14.04 21.10
C ALA A 45 13.37 -14.51 19.93
N HIS A 46 13.94 -14.64 18.72
CA HIS A 46 13.21 -15.06 17.54
C HIS A 46 12.62 -16.46 17.70
N ALA A 47 13.36 -17.38 18.32
CA ALA A 47 12.89 -18.73 18.59
C ALA A 47 11.69 -18.79 19.55
N VAL A 48 11.58 -17.80 20.45
CA VAL A 48 10.49 -17.68 21.43
C VAL A 48 9.27 -16.99 20.81
N VAL A 49 9.51 -15.97 19.99
CA VAL A 49 8.48 -15.16 19.33
C VAL A 49 7.82 -15.92 18.18
N LYS A 50 8.59 -16.68 17.38
CA LYS A 50 8.13 -17.42 16.20
C LYS A 50 6.79 -18.16 16.37
N PRO A 51 6.59 -19.03 17.39
CA PRO A 51 5.32 -19.74 17.57
C PRO A 51 4.13 -18.83 17.92
N HIS A 52 4.40 -17.59 18.34
CA HIS A 52 3.41 -16.61 18.76
C HIS A 52 3.17 -15.50 17.72
N VAL A 53 3.93 -15.44 16.61
CA VAL A 53 3.88 -14.35 15.61
C VAL A 53 2.45 -13.98 15.21
N ARG A 54 1.63 -14.96 14.82
CA ARG A 54 0.22 -14.72 14.48
C ARG A 54 -0.53 -14.01 15.61
N ALA A 55 -0.41 -14.50 16.83
CA ALA A 55 -1.10 -13.94 17.97
C ALA A 55 -0.59 -12.52 18.27
N LEU A 56 0.72 -12.30 18.19
CA LEU A 56 1.34 -11.00 18.45
C LEU A 56 0.87 -9.96 17.44
N VAL A 57 0.94 -10.26 16.14
CA VAL A 57 0.52 -9.32 15.10
C VAL A 57 -0.95 -8.92 15.30
N LEU A 58 -1.86 -9.89 15.50
CA LEU A 58 -3.28 -9.59 15.69
C LEU A 58 -3.56 -8.80 16.97
N GLN A 59 -2.84 -9.09 18.07
CA GLN A 59 -2.96 -8.33 19.31
C GLN A 59 -2.40 -6.92 19.16
N ILE A 60 -1.28 -6.74 18.46
CA ILE A 60 -0.71 -5.42 18.17
C ILE A 60 -1.72 -4.60 17.35
N LEU A 61 -2.34 -5.19 16.33
CA LEU A 61 -3.36 -4.51 15.53
C LEU A 61 -4.60 -4.09 16.36
N ASP A 62 -5.01 -4.89 17.33
CA ASP A 62 -6.06 -4.56 18.29
C ASP A 62 -5.62 -3.41 19.22
N ILE A 63 -4.36 -3.43 19.68
CA ILE A 63 -3.76 -2.32 20.43
C ILE A 63 -3.73 -1.05 19.60
N VAL A 64 -3.30 -1.08 18.33
CA VAL A 64 -3.28 0.11 17.46
C VAL A 64 -4.69 0.68 17.30
N SER A 65 -5.69 -0.18 17.11
CA SER A 65 -7.10 0.24 17.03
C SER A 65 -7.58 0.93 18.31
N LYS A 66 -7.20 0.42 19.49
CA LYS A 66 -7.67 0.92 20.79
C LYS A 66 -6.85 2.09 21.36
N ALA A 67 -5.53 2.01 21.23
CA ALA A 67 -4.56 2.90 21.86
C ALA A 67 -4.37 4.19 21.08
N GLN A 68 -4.62 4.17 19.76
CA GLN A 68 -4.37 5.31 18.89
C GLN A 68 -2.91 5.80 18.98
N ILE A 69 -1.99 4.88 19.30
CA ILE A 69 -0.55 5.13 19.38
C ILE A 69 0.07 4.57 18.09
N ASP A 70 0.72 5.47 17.36
CA ASP A 70 1.43 5.23 16.09
C ASP A 70 2.69 4.37 16.27
N ASP A 71 3.43 4.55 17.37
CA ASP A 71 4.70 3.83 17.62
C ASP A 71 4.56 2.30 17.55
N VAL A 72 3.39 1.75 17.90
CA VAL A 72 3.17 0.29 17.99
C VAL A 72 3.10 -0.37 16.62
N ILE A 73 2.76 0.37 15.56
CA ILE A 73 2.67 -0.24 14.23
C ILE A 73 4.04 -0.63 13.69
N SER A 74 5.10 0.06 14.13
CA SER A 74 6.49 -0.29 13.78
C SER A 74 6.87 -1.71 14.26
N VAL A 75 6.23 -2.19 15.33
CA VAL A 75 6.40 -3.57 15.81
C VAL A 75 5.81 -4.58 14.81
N VAL A 76 4.75 -4.22 14.08
CA VAL A 76 4.21 -5.06 13.01
C VAL A 76 5.19 -5.14 11.85
N ASP A 77 5.79 -4.00 11.46
CA ASP A 77 6.80 -3.97 10.40
C ASP A 77 8.03 -4.83 10.77
N GLU A 78 8.53 -4.74 12.01
CA GLU A 78 9.62 -5.61 12.48
C GLU A 78 9.23 -7.11 12.41
N LEU A 79 8.00 -7.46 12.79
CA LEU A 79 7.53 -8.85 12.69
C LEU A 79 7.38 -9.32 11.23
N LEU A 80 6.96 -8.43 10.33
CA LEU A 80 6.85 -8.70 8.89
C LEU A 80 8.23 -8.98 8.29
N GLU A 81 9.26 -8.23 8.70
CA GLU A 81 10.64 -8.38 8.22
C GLU A 81 11.33 -9.64 8.77
N GLN A 82 11.17 -9.93 10.06
CA GLN A 82 11.87 -11.05 10.72
C GLN A 82 11.18 -12.41 10.54
N PHE A 83 9.86 -12.44 10.33
CA PHE A 83 9.06 -13.68 10.32
C PHE A 83 8.21 -13.86 9.07
N VAL A 84 8.76 -13.54 7.89
CA VAL A 84 8.08 -13.60 6.59
C VAL A 84 7.22 -14.86 6.40
N GLU A 85 7.82 -16.05 6.54
CA GLU A 85 7.14 -17.34 6.34
C GLU A 85 5.96 -17.57 7.30
N ASP A 86 6.07 -17.04 8.51
CA ASP A 86 5.07 -17.20 9.57
C ASP A 86 3.96 -16.15 9.47
N VAL A 87 4.21 -15.01 8.79
CA VAL A 87 3.22 -13.94 8.57
C VAL A 87 2.38 -14.13 7.31
N ILE A 88 2.92 -14.73 6.24
CA ILE A 88 2.17 -15.00 4.99
C ILE A 88 0.78 -15.65 5.24
N PRO A 89 0.63 -16.67 6.11
CA PRO A 89 -0.67 -17.30 6.37
C PRO A 89 -1.71 -16.38 7.00
N VAL A 90 -1.29 -15.26 7.60
CA VAL A 90 -2.15 -14.31 8.30
C VAL A 90 -2.20 -12.94 7.62
N ALA A 91 -1.38 -12.71 6.58
CA ALA A 91 -1.27 -11.45 5.87
C ALA A 91 -2.63 -10.89 5.39
N ALA A 92 -3.54 -11.76 4.93
CA ALA A 92 -4.89 -11.36 4.53
C ALA A 92 -5.71 -10.78 5.69
N GLU A 93 -5.64 -11.40 6.87
CA GLU A 93 -6.32 -10.95 8.10
C GLU A 93 -5.71 -9.64 8.61
N VAL A 94 -4.39 -9.51 8.55
CA VAL A 94 -3.65 -8.30 8.92
C VAL A 94 -4.02 -7.13 8.00
N ALA A 95 -3.98 -7.35 6.69
CA ALA A 95 -4.34 -6.34 5.69
C ALA A 95 -5.80 -5.91 5.83
N GLU A 96 -6.72 -6.84 6.12
CA GLU A 96 -8.13 -6.52 6.36
C GLU A 96 -8.30 -5.62 7.59
N HIS A 97 -7.65 -5.95 8.70
CA HIS A 97 -7.75 -5.16 9.93
C HIS A 97 -7.16 -3.76 9.76
N LEU A 98 -5.98 -3.65 9.15
CA LEU A 98 -5.35 -2.36 8.82
C LEU A 98 -6.22 -1.53 7.87
N SER A 99 -6.81 -2.14 6.85
CA SER A 99 -7.70 -1.45 5.91
C SER A 99 -8.96 -0.94 6.60
N ASN A 100 -9.56 -1.74 7.50
CA ASN A 100 -10.74 -1.31 8.26
C ASN A 100 -10.41 -0.17 9.22
N LEU A 101 -9.27 -0.27 9.92
CA LEU A 101 -8.79 0.78 10.81
C LEU A 101 -8.53 2.09 10.04
N PHE A 102 -7.88 2.00 8.87
CA PHE A 102 -7.66 3.16 8.01
C PHE A 102 -8.97 3.84 7.63
N LEU A 103 -9.97 3.07 7.18
CA LEU A 103 -11.27 3.59 6.79
C LEU A 103 -12.03 4.22 7.97
N GLU A 104 -11.95 3.61 9.15
CA GLU A 104 -12.56 4.16 10.38
C GLU A 104 -11.97 5.54 10.71
N ILE A 105 -10.64 5.67 10.63
CA ILE A 105 -9.95 6.92 10.90
C ILE A 105 -10.26 7.96 9.82
N LEU A 106 -10.17 7.58 8.54
CA LEU A 106 -10.38 8.48 7.40
C LEU A 106 -11.81 9.04 7.36
N THR A 107 -12.80 8.24 7.77
CA THR A 107 -14.20 8.67 7.80
C THR A 107 -14.61 9.36 9.11
N SER A 108 -13.70 9.46 10.08
CA SER A 108 -13.95 10.14 11.35
C SER A 108 -13.83 11.66 11.23
N ASP A 109 -14.57 12.39 12.05
CA ASP A 109 -14.48 13.85 12.16
C ASP A 109 -13.16 14.33 12.79
N THR A 110 -12.34 13.41 13.32
CA THR A 110 -11.06 13.67 14.01
C THR A 110 -9.86 13.25 13.16
N ILE A 111 -9.98 13.31 11.83
CA ILE A 111 -8.92 12.89 10.91
C ILE A 111 -7.60 13.62 11.18
N ASP A 112 -7.64 14.94 11.41
CA ASP A 112 -6.44 15.77 11.63
C ASP A 112 -5.62 15.32 12.85
N ASP A 113 -6.29 14.86 13.91
CA ASP A 113 -5.63 14.38 15.12
C ASP A 113 -5.02 12.97 14.92
N ARG A 114 -5.48 12.24 13.90
CA ARG A 114 -5.15 10.84 13.62
C ARG A 114 -4.41 10.65 12.29
N THR A 115 -4.05 11.72 11.60
CA THR A 115 -3.21 11.68 10.39
C THR A 115 -1.88 10.94 10.60
N PRO A 116 -1.17 11.07 11.74
CA PRO A 116 0.06 10.30 11.98
C PRO A 116 -0.17 8.78 11.92
N ALA A 117 -1.31 8.30 12.44
CA ALA A 117 -1.67 6.89 12.37
C ALA A 117 -2.01 6.45 10.93
N LEU A 118 -2.67 7.31 10.14
CA LEU A 118 -2.92 7.01 8.71
C LEU A 118 -1.61 6.88 7.93
N ASN A 119 -0.65 7.77 8.19
CA ASN A 119 0.66 7.79 7.53
C ASN A 119 1.53 6.58 7.88
N SER A 120 1.25 5.90 8.99
CA SER A 120 1.97 4.70 9.39
C SER A 120 1.29 3.41 8.91
N ILE A 121 -0.04 3.39 8.76
CA ILE A 121 -0.80 2.23 8.25
C ILE A 121 -0.53 1.97 6.76
N ILE A 122 -0.46 3.00 5.91
CA ILE A 122 -0.29 2.79 4.46
C ILE A 122 1.05 2.10 4.14
N PRO A 123 2.21 2.54 4.66
CA PRO A 123 3.47 1.83 4.44
C PRO A 123 3.42 0.36 4.87
N THR A 124 2.82 0.04 6.02
CA THR A 124 2.66 -1.36 6.47
C THR A 124 1.78 -2.18 5.52
N LEU A 125 0.71 -1.60 4.96
CA LEU A 125 -0.08 -2.25 3.90
C LEU A 125 0.77 -2.53 2.64
N GLY A 126 1.66 -1.60 2.28
CA GLY A 126 2.65 -1.78 1.21
C GLY A 126 3.61 -2.93 1.50
N SER A 127 4.20 -2.97 2.70
CA SER A 127 5.08 -4.07 3.14
C SER A 127 4.37 -5.43 3.07
N ILE A 128 3.08 -5.49 3.42
CA ILE A 128 2.30 -6.73 3.31
C ILE A 128 2.08 -7.14 1.84
N LEU A 129 1.85 -6.17 0.93
CA LEU A 129 1.74 -6.48 -0.50
C LEU A 129 3.03 -7.04 -1.06
N ASP A 130 4.16 -6.42 -0.73
CA ASP A 130 5.48 -6.87 -1.15
C ASP A 130 5.82 -8.25 -0.54
N LEU A 131 5.40 -8.50 0.70
CA LEU A 131 5.55 -9.81 1.38
C LEU A 131 4.83 -10.94 0.64
N VAL A 132 3.65 -10.67 0.07
CA VAL A 132 2.80 -11.69 -0.56
C VAL A 132 2.91 -11.72 -2.08
N GLU A 133 3.86 -10.98 -2.67
CA GLU A 133 4.04 -10.86 -4.13
C GLU A 133 4.10 -12.23 -4.82
N ASP A 134 4.87 -13.16 -4.27
CA ASP A 134 5.05 -14.52 -4.79
C ASP A 134 3.90 -15.50 -4.43
N HIS A 135 2.93 -15.05 -3.62
CA HIS A 135 1.86 -15.88 -3.04
C HIS A 135 0.48 -15.51 -3.60
N ARG A 136 0.21 -15.89 -4.85
CA ARG A 136 -1.02 -15.52 -5.59
C ARG A 136 -2.34 -15.73 -4.85
N GLU A 137 -2.50 -16.84 -4.13
CA GLU A 137 -3.75 -17.13 -3.38
C GLU A 137 -4.00 -16.15 -2.22
N VAL A 138 -2.92 -15.70 -1.57
CA VAL A 138 -2.98 -14.73 -0.48
C VAL A 138 -3.07 -13.31 -1.04
N MET A 139 -2.33 -13.02 -2.12
CA MET A 139 -2.36 -11.73 -2.82
C MET A 139 -3.78 -11.32 -3.23
N VAL A 140 -4.60 -12.23 -3.76
CA VAL A 140 -6.00 -11.93 -4.12
C VAL A 140 -6.84 -11.47 -2.91
N GLN A 141 -6.56 -12.00 -1.72
CA GLN A 141 -7.27 -11.62 -0.50
C GLN A 141 -6.77 -10.29 0.05
N VAL A 142 -5.44 -10.09 0.05
CA VAL A 142 -4.80 -8.83 0.47
C VAL A 142 -5.22 -7.69 -0.47
N GLU A 143 -5.23 -7.92 -1.78
CA GLU A 143 -5.72 -6.99 -2.80
C GLU A 143 -7.13 -6.50 -2.47
N ALA A 144 -8.05 -7.42 -2.18
CA ALA A 144 -9.43 -7.06 -1.87
C ALA A 144 -9.55 -6.17 -0.62
N SER A 145 -8.62 -6.31 0.34
CA SER A 145 -8.53 -5.45 1.52
C SER A 145 -7.96 -4.07 1.16
N VAL A 146 -6.82 -4.01 0.47
CA VAL A 146 -6.10 -2.77 0.12
C VAL A 146 -6.85 -1.90 -0.90
N LEU A 147 -7.66 -2.50 -1.77
CA LEU A 147 -8.49 -1.75 -2.71
C LEU A 147 -9.58 -0.91 -2.01
N LYS A 148 -10.02 -1.28 -0.80
CA LYS A 148 -11.04 -0.51 -0.06
C LYS A 148 -10.54 0.90 0.32
N PRO A 149 -9.40 1.08 1.03
CA PRO A 149 -8.88 2.41 1.34
C PRO A 149 -8.51 3.19 0.08
N ILE A 150 -7.93 2.56 -0.96
CA ILE A 150 -7.63 3.23 -2.24
C ILE A 150 -8.88 3.86 -2.85
N ASN A 151 -9.96 3.08 -2.99
CA ASN A 151 -11.21 3.60 -3.56
C ASN A 151 -11.83 4.70 -2.70
N CYS A 152 -11.72 4.58 -1.37
CA CYS A 152 -12.22 5.59 -0.45
C CYS A 152 -11.47 6.92 -0.60
N ILE A 153 -10.13 6.88 -0.62
CA ILE A 153 -9.26 8.06 -0.83
C ILE A 153 -9.61 8.77 -2.14
N LEU A 154 -9.72 8.02 -3.24
CA LEU A 154 -10.02 8.59 -4.56
C LEU A 154 -11.44 9.16 -4.66
N THR A 155 -12.43 8.47 -4.08
CA THR A 155 -13.84 8.89 -4.15
C THR A 155 -14.14 10.09 -3.25
N ALA A 156 -13.59 10.09 -2.03
CA ALA A 156 -13.73 11.20 -1.09
C ALA A 156 -12.81 12.38 -1.46
N GLY A 157 -11.77 12.14 -2.27
CA GLY A 157 -10.89 13.17 -2.80
C GLY A 157 -9.88 13.70 -1.79
N HIS A 158 -9.35 12.82 -0.93
CA HIS A 158 -8.29 13.12 0.04
C HIS A 158 -6.93 13.19 -0.67
N ILE A 159 -6.61 14.38 -1.18
CA ILE A 159 -5.43 14.64 -2.01
C ILE A 159 -4.13 14.28 -1.29
N GLU A 160 -4.08 14.47 0.03
CA GLU A 160 -2.89 14.24 0.85
C GLU A 160 -2.39 12.79 0.80
N PHE A 161 -3.26 11.82 0.49
CA PHE A 161 -2.91 10.40 0.38
C PHE A 161 -2.79 9.89 -1.06
N TYR A 162 -2.77 10.78 -2.06
CA TYR A 162 -2.70 10.37 -3.47
C TYR A 162 -1.35 9.74 -3.83
N ASP A 163 -0.26 10.24 -3.25
CA ASP A 163 1.08 9.65 -3.43
C ASP A 163 1.13 8.23 -2.84
N ASP A 164 0.50 8.03 -1.68
CA ASP A 164 0.38 6.73 -1.04
C ASP A 164 -0.45 5.74 -1.89
N VAL A 165 -1.56 6.20 -2.47
CA VAL A 165 -2.36 5.40 -3.42
C VAL A 165 -1.51 4.98 -4.62
N ILE A 166 -0.69 5.88 -5.15
CA ILE A 166 0.21 5.59 -6.27
C ILE A 166 1.22 4.51 -5.88
N ILE A 167 1.81 4.56 -4.69
CA ILE A 167 2.75 3.55 -4.18
C ILE A 167 2.05 2.19 -4.03
N LEU A 168 0.90 2.14 -3.38
CA LEU A 168 0.14 0.89 -3.21
C LEU A 168 -0.26 0.27 -4.55
N LEU A 169 -0.67 1.09 -5.52
CA LEU A 169 -0.96 0.61 -6.87
C LEU A 169 0.27 0.08 -7.59
N GLN A 170 1.44 0.66 -7.38
CA GLN A 170 2.68 0.12 -7.95
C GLN A 170 2.94 -1.29 -7.43
N SER A 171 2.86 -1.53 -6.12
CA SER A 171 3.01 -2.89 -5.54
C SER A 171 1.95 -3.86 -6.07
N LEU A 172 0.69 -3.44 -6.18
CA LEU A 172 -0.40 -4.29 -6.69
C LEU A 172 -0.21 -4.70 -8.17
N LEU A 173 0.29 -3.81 -9.01
CA LEU A 173 0.35 -3.99 -10.47
C LEU A 173 1.60 -4.73 -10.97
N GLN A 174 2.48 -5.20 -10.06
CA GLN A 174 3.72 -5.87 -10.42
C GLN A 174 3.49 -7.19 -11.14
N THR A 175 2.54 -8.01 -10.65
CA THR A 175 2.38 -9.41 -11.11
C THR A 175 1.20 -9.62 -12.04
N TYR A 176 0.03 -9.03 -11.74
CA TYR A 176 -1.17 -9.13 -12.56
C TYR A 176 -2.06 -7.91 -12.38
N VAL A 177 -3.04 -7.74 -13.28
CA VAL A 177 -4.08 -6.72 -13.14
C VAL A 177 -5.44 -7.40 -13.06
N SER A 178 -6.22 -7.05 -12.05
CA SER A 178 -7.60 -7.55 -11.88
C SER A 178 -8.63 -6.55 -12.39
N GLU A 179 -9.86 -7.00 -12.63
CA GLU A 179 -10.98 -6.10 -12.96
C GLU A 179 -11.25 -5.03 -11.89
N PRO A 180 -11.20 -5.33 -10.57
CA PRO A 180 -11.22 -4.31 -9.53
C PRO A 180 -10.14 -3.23 -9.67
N MET A 181 -8.91 -3.58 -10.04
CA MET A 181 -7.85 -2.59 -10.29
C MET A 181 -8.17 -1.72 -11.51
N TRP A 182 -8.75 -2.30 -12.56
CA TRP A 182 -9.24 -1.51 -13.71
C TRP A 182 -10.36 -0.53 -13.33
N ALA A 183 -11.17 -0.83 -12.31
CA ALA A 183 -12.11 0.14 -11.77
C ALA A 183 -11.38 1.33 -11.13
N VAL A 184 -10.28 1.08 -10.40
CA VAL A 184 -9.41 2.14 -9.84
C VAL A 184 -8.80 3.00 -10.95
N TYR A 185 -8.36 2.40 -12.06
CA TYR A 185 -7.89 3.14 -13.23
C TYR A 185 -8.93 4.16 -13.74
N ASN A 186 -10.20 3.78 -13.76
CA ASN A 186 -11.28 4.69 -14.17
C ASN A 186 -11.51 5.81 -13.15
N GLU A 187 -11.37 5.54 -11.86
CA GLU A 187 -11.43 6.57 -10.81
C GLU A 187 -10.26 7.54 -10.92
N LEU A 188 -9.02 7.05 -11.16
CA LEU A 188 -7.86 7.90 -11.42
C LEU A 188 -8.09 8.84 -12.61
N TYR A 189 -8.67 8.32 -13.69
CA TYR A 189 -9.03 9.13 -14.85
C TYR A 189 -10.06 10.22 -14.51
N LYS A 190 -11.09 9.90 -13.72
CA LYS A 190 -12.09 10.89 -13.26
C LYS A 190 -11.46 11.97 -12.39
N VAL A 191 -10.59 11.58 -11.46
CA VAL A 191 -9.86 12.51 -10.59
C VAL A 191 -8.99 13.44 -11.44
N PHE A 192 -8.25 12.91 -12.41
CA PHE A 192 -7.45 13.69 -13.35
C PHE A 192 -8.29 14.69 -14.17
N LYS A 193 -9.48 14.28 -14.61
CA LYS A 193 -10.38 15.10 -15.44
C LYS A 193 -11.10 16.21 -14.69
N THR A 194 -11.19 16.16 -13.37
CA THR A 194 -11.96 17.14 -12.59
C THR A 194 -11.23 18.50 -12.63
N THR A 195 -11.72 19.38 -13.51
CA THR A 195 -11.04 20.55 -14.11
C THR A 195 -10.46 21.60 -13.14
N ASP A 196 -10.93 21.70 -11.88
CA ASP A 196 -10.37 22.66 -10.91
C ASP A 196 -9.04 22.20 -10.27
N ARG A 197 -8.55 21.02 -10.67
CA ARG A 197 -7.50 20.29 -9.95
C ARG A 197 -6.35 19.79 -10.85
N GLN A 198 -6.09 20.43 -12.00
CA GLN A 198 -4.90 20.12 -12.85
C GLN A 198 -3.53 20.32 -12.13
N SER A 199 -3.53 20.83 -10.89
CA SER A 199 -2.39 20.93 -9.99
C SER A 199 -2.29 19.81 -8.94
N ILE A 200 -3.33 18.99 -8.78
CA ILE A 200 -3.49 18.12 -7.60
C ILE A 200 -3.02 16.70 -7.84
N LEU A 201 -3.16 16.23 -9.08
CA LEU A 201 -2.59 14.95 -9.49
C LEU A 201 -2.09 15.12 -10.93
N PRO A 202 -0.87 15.66 -11.10
CA PRO A 202 -0.32 15.89 -12.42
C PRO A 202 -0.02 14.54 -13.10
N PHE A 203 -0.07 14.54 -14.42
CA PHE A 203 0.21 13.34 -15.20
C PHE A 203 1.58 12.72 -14.91
N SER A 204 2.57 13.52 -14.49
CA SER A 204 3.90 13.01 -14.10
C SER A 204 3.84 11.97 -13.01
N ASP A 205 2.90 12.10 -12.08
CA ASP A 205 2.87 11.34 -10.84
C ASP A 205 2.13 10.01 -11.08
N ILE A 206 1.08 10.05 -11.90
CA ILE A 206 0.38 8.83 -12.33
C ILE A 206 0.97 8.12 -13.55
N ALA A 207 1.86 8.76 -14.32
CA ALA A 207 2.38 8.19 -15.57
C ALA A 207 3.00 6.80 -15.37
N HIS A 208 3.69 6.58 -14.25
CA HIS A 208 4.29 5.29 -13.95
C HIS A 208 3.23 4.21 -13.69
N VAL A 209 2.23 4.50 -12.86
CA VAL A 209 1.12 3.56 -12.59
C VAL A 209 0.35 3.23 -13.87
N LEU A 210 0.07 4.24 -14.72
CA LEU A 210 -0.57 4.02 -16.02
C LEU A 210 0.27 3.13 -16.94
N HIS A 211 1.61 3.24 -16.87
CA HIS A 211 2.53 2.36 -17.61
C HIS A 211 2.39 0.92 -17.15
N MET A 212 2.36 0.69 -15.84
CA MET A 212 2.24 -0.64 -15.25
C MET A 212 0.93 -1.32 -15.67
N TYR A 213 -0.20 -0.62 -15.63
CA TYR A 213 -1.48 -1.16 -16.15
C TYR A 213 -1.36 -1.69 -17.59
N ILE A 214 -0.67 -0.93 -18.46
CA ILE A 214 -0.54 -1.26 -19.88
C ILE A 214 0.48 -2.37 -20.13
N VAL A 215 1.59 -2.39 -19.39
CA VAL A 215 2.64 -3.40 -19.54
C VAL A 215 2.19 -4.74 -18.95
N THR A 216 1.56 -4.72 -17.77
CA THR A 216 1.15 -5.93 -17.07
C THR A 216 -0.07 -6.58 -17.72
N ASP A 217 -1.04 -5.81 -18.21
CA ASP A 217 -2.27 -6.34 -18.84
C ASP A 217 -2.63 -5.63 -20.17
N ASN A 218 -1.73 -5.80 -21.14
CA ASN A 218 -1.89 -5.25 -22.49
C ASN A 218 -3.13 -5.79 -23.22
N GLU A 219 -3.47 -7.07 -23.02
CA GLU A 219 -4.61 -7.69 -23.71
C GLU A 219 -5.93 -7.04 -23.31
N SER A 220 -6.17 -6.86 -22.01
CA SER A 220 -7.40 -6.21 -21.54
C SER A 220 -7.40 -4.72 -21.83
N PHE A 221 -6.24 -4.05 -21.80
CA PHE A 221 -6.12 -2.65 -22.22
C PHE A 221 -6.58 -2.45 -23.68
N LEU A 222 -6.17 -3.34 -24.58
CA LEU A 222 -6.56 -3.28 -26.00
C LEU A 222 -7.99 -3.78 -26.25
N ALA A 223 -8.50 -4.69 -25.42
CA ALA A 223 -9.85 -5.22 -25.54
C ALA A 223 -10.94 -4.19 -25.24
N PHE A 224 -10.68 -3.22 -24.35
CA PHE A 224 -11.65 -2.19 -23.95
C PHE A 224 -11.25 -0.80 -24.47
N PRO A 225 -11.90 -0.29 -25.54
CA PRO A 225 -11.56 1.00 -26.13
C PRO A 225 -11.64 2.18 -25.16
N GLU A 226 -12.48 2.09 -24.12
CA GLU A 226 -12.61 3.11 -23.08
C GLU A 226 -11.30 3.33 -22.32
N ARG A 227 -10.57 2.26 -21.99
CA ARG A 227 -9.29 2.34 -21.27
C ARG A 227 -8.24 3.08 -22.09
N MET A 228 -8.17 2.75 -23.39
CA MET A 228 -7.28 3.41 -24.34
C MET A 228 -7.66 4.88 -24.57
N ASN A 229 -8.96 5.17 -24.75
CA ASN A 229 -9.44 6.54 -24.92
C ASN A 229 -9.14 7.42 -23.70
N ALA A 230 -9.29 6.89 -22.49
CA ALA A 230 -8.92 7.59 -21.26
C ALA A 230 -7.42 7.94 -21.23
N MET A 231 -6.54 7.00 -21.60
CA MET A 231 -5.09 7.27 -21.66
C MET A 231 -4.76 8.37 -22.68
N ILE A 232 -5.33 8.28 -23.88
CA ILE A 232 -5.13 9.26 -24.94
C ILE A 232 -5.63 10.63 -24.51
N ASP A 233 -6.81 10.70 -23.88
CA ASP A 233 -7.38 11.96 -23.38
C ASP A 233 -6.49 12.58 -22.29
N MET A 234 -6.01 11.80 -21.32
CA MET A 234 -5.05 12.28 -20.31
C MET A 234 -3.76 12.84 -20.93
N CYS A 235 -3.23 12.13 -21.93
CA CYS A 235 -2.07 12.60 -22.69
C CYS A 235 -2.35 13.90 -23.44
N GLN A 236 -3.50 14.01 -24.10
CA GLN A 236 -3.90 15.20 -24.85
C GLN A 236 -4.07 16.42 -23.93
N VAL A 237 -4.76 16.26 -22.80
CA VAL A 237 -4.94 17.32 -21.79
C VAL A 237 -3.57 17.81 -21.30
N THR A 238 -2.68 16.89 -20.95
CA THR A 238 -1.32 17.22 -20.48
C THR A 238 -0.53 17.97 -21.55
N LEU A 239 -0.61 17.53 -22.81
CA LEU A 239 0.09 18.18 -23.92
C LEU A 239 -0.47 19.57 -24.26
N GLN A 240 -1.79 19.75 -24.23
CA GLN A 240 -2.43 21.05 -24.47
C GLN A 240 -2.07 22.08 -23.40
N VAL A 241 -2.06 21.68 -22.12
CA VAL A 241 -1.65 22.55 -21.00
C VAL A 241 -0.17 22.92 -21.11
N ARG A 242 0.69 21.96 -21.48
CA ARG A 242 2.15 22.18 -21.55
C ARG A 242 2.59 23.00 -22.77
N PHE A 243 1.80 22.97 -23.87
CA PHE A 243 1.98 23.90 -25.00
C PHE A 243 1.73 25.36 -24.63
N MET A 244 0.93 25.63 -23.58
CA MET A 244 0.75 26.98 -23.03
C MET A 244 1.86 27.41 -22.06
N LEU A 245 2.57 26.48 -21.40
CA LEU A 245 3.47 26.81 -20.29
C LEU A 245 4.97 26.79 -20.63
N PHE A 246 5.55 25.82 -21.36
CA PHE A 246 7.00 25.81 -21.59
C PHE A 246 7.45 24.96 -22.78
N HIS A 247 8.44 25.46 -23.52
CA HIS A 247 9.12 24.78 -24.62
C HIS A 247 9.69 23.41 -24.19
N ARG A 248 9.21 22.35 -24.87
CA ARG A 248 9.83 21.05 -25.19
C ARG A 248 11.02 20.59 -24.31
N SER A 249 10.84 19.49 -23.57
CA SER A 249 11.81 18.37 -23.61
C SER A 249 11.34 17.07 -22.95
N ASN A 250 10.58 17.09 -21.84
CA ASN A 250 10.40 15.85 -21.07
C ASN A 250 9.18 15.01 -21.48
N VAL A 251 7.98 15.57 -21.66
CA VAL A 251 6.77 14.73 -21.88
C VAL A 251 6.77 13.97 -23.20
N ILE A 252 7.23 14.60 -24.28
CA ILE A 252 7.26 13.96 -25.59
C ILE A 252 8.24 12.78 -25.57
N TRP A 253 9.38 12.91 -24.88
CA TRP A 253 10.31 11.80 -24.71
C TRP A 253 9.75 10.70 -23.80
N TYR A 254 9.04 11.05 -22.73
CA TYR A 254 8.38 10.06 -21.86
C TYR A 254 7.26 9.31 -22.59
N VAL A 255 6.35 10.00 -23.27
CA VAL A 255 5.28 9.37 -24.06
C VAL A 255 5.88 8.55 -25.21
N TYR A 256 6.91 9.06 -25.89
CA TYR A 256 7.58 8.32 -26.96
C TYR A 256 8.36 7.10 -26.44
N ALA A 257 9.04 7.21 -25.29
CA ALA A 257 9.72 6.08 -24.64
C ALA A 257 8.71 5.06 -24.10
N PHE A 258 7.60 5.52 -23.54
CA PHE A 258 6.47 4.73 -23.08
C PHE A 258 5.89 3.91 -24.23
N LEU A 259 5.51 4.56 -25.33
CA LEU A 259 4.97 3.92 -26.54
C LEU A 259 5.98 3.01 -27.26
N LYS A 260 7.28 3.35 -27.19
CA LYS A 260 8.36 2.53 -27.77
C LYS A 260 8.68 1.30 -26.92
N SER A 261 8.45 1.35 -25.60
CA SER A 261 8.61 0.21 -24.69
C SER A 261 7.48 -0.83 -24.83
N THR A 262 6.30 -0.42 -25.30
CA THR A 262 5.10 -1.28 -25.37
C THR A 262 5.06 -2.20 -26.59
N SER A 263 6.02 -2.11 -27.54
CA SER A 263 6.11 -2.95 -28.75
C SER A 263 4.76 -3.35 -29.35
N VAL A 264 3.93 -2.37 -29.70
CA VAL A 264 2.79 -2.60 -30.60
C VAL A 264 3.03 -1.82 -31.88
N HIS A 265 3.29 -2.54 -32.97
CA HIS A 265 3.41 -2.02 -34.35
C HIS A 265 2.15 -1.27 -34.86
N HIS A 266 1.22 -0.85 -34.00
CA HIS A 266 0.03 -0.07 -34.35
C HIS A 266 0.04 1.36 -33.81
N VAL A 267 1.03 1.75 -32.99
CA VAL A 267 1.09 3.11 -32.46
C VAL A 267 1.59 4.15 -33.49
N GLU A 268 2.35 3.72 -34.50
CA GLU A 268 2.79 4.62 -35.59
C GLU A 268 1.61 5.24 -36.36
N LEU A 269 0.42 4.62 -36.31
CA LEU A 269 -0.80 5.14 -36.92
C LEU A 269 -1.56 6.16 -36.06
N ILE A 270 -1.38 6.16 -34.74
CA ILE A 270 -2.17 7.02 -33.82
C ILE A 270 -1.49 8.38 -33.62
N VAL A 271 -0.17 8.43 -33.68
CA VAL A 271 0.56 9.67 -33.34
C VAL A 271 0.63 10.65 -34.51
N GLY A 272 0.50 10.22 -35.77
CA GLY A 272 0.36 11.14 -36.92
C GLY A 272 1.37 12.29 -36.92
N ILE A 273 2.61 12.03 -36.54
CA ILE A 273 3.72 12.99 -36.65
C ILE A 273 4.58 12.50 -37.83
N PRO A 274 4.82 13.34 -38.87
CA PRO A 274 5.74 13.00 -39.95
C PRO A 274 7.18 12.82 -39.48
#